data_AF-A0A971P7E3-F1
#
_entry.id   AF-A0A971P7E3-F1
#
_cell.length_a   1.000
_cell.length_b   1.000
_cell.length_c   1.000
_cell.angle_alpha   90.00
_cell.angle_beta   90.00
_cell.angle_gamma   90.00
#
_symmetry.space_group_name_H-M   'P 1'
#
loop_
_entity.id
_entity.type
_entity.pdbx_description
1 polymer ?
#
loop_
_entity_poly.entity_id
_entity_poly.type
_entity_poly.pdbx_seq_one_letter_code
_entity_poly.pdbx_strand_id
1 'polypeptide(L)'
;MADVPDKTTASMKTTEEMEAWFNADPVLSQARRDGVDMWALWANLRRPVEERIRRHQLALNTYKMLRGKQSESDSNNLMLRLSIARIDFVIIGDYAAAFYGDNLSMKGIEICCDFATENLLRLQSAIADLNPVHRMTIHRRRLELTGETAKGFSNLYLDTDAGQLDCISEVKGVGDFERVKQQSSVVHIQGHEFRVLDLDALIASKKTMGRPRDHEAVKHLESIRQLKTKTNGGTA
;
A
#
# COMPACT_ATOMS: atom_id res chain seq x y z
N MET A 1 -6.77 -26.30 -26.31
CA MET A 1 -5.42 -25.72 -26.17
C MET A 1 -5.30 -24.63 -27.22
N ALA A 2 -5.51 -23.38 -26.82
CA ALA A 2 -5.27 -22.23 -27.67
C ALA A 2 -4.17 -21.40 -27.00
N ASP A 3 -3.09 -21.24 -27.76
CA ASP A 3 -1.86 -20.54 -27.44
C ASP A 3 -2.18 -19.05 -27.20
N VAL A 4 -1.86 -18.53 -26.01
CA VAL A 4 -1.96 -17.09 -25.72
C VAL A 4 -0.55 -16.53 -25.97
N PRO A 5 -0.37 -15.61 -26.93
CA PRO A 5 0.95 -15.11 -27.24
C PRO A 5 1.49 -14.25 -26.09
N ASP A 6 2.58 -14.72 -25.48
CA ASP A 6 3.46 -13.96 -24.61
C ASP A 6 4.05 -12.78 -25.40
N LYS A 7 3.52 -11.57 -25.16
CA LYS A 7 4.00 -10.33 -25.77
C LYS A 7 4.15 -9.25 -24.72
N THR A 8 5.30 -9.24 -24.04
CA THR A 8 6.06 -7.99 -23.75
C THR A 8 7.46 -8.33 -23.24
N THR A 9 8.35 -8.74 -24.14
CA THR A 9 9.80 -8.68 -23.89
C THR A 9 10.27 -7.24 -23.99
N ALA A 10 10.04 -6.46 -22.93
CA ALA A 10 10.78 -5.23 -22.70
C ALA A 10 12.27 -5.59 -22.70
N SER A 11 13.06 -4.97 -23.58
CA SER A 11 14.50 -5.21 -23.74
C SER A 11 15.19 -5.28 -22.37
N MET A 12 15.56 -6.49 -21.95
CA MET A 12 16.26 -6.70 -20.69
C MET A 12 17.66 -6.10 -20.83
N LYS A 13 17.88 -4.95 -20.20
CA LYS A 13 19.20 -4.35 -20.09
C LYS A 13 20.18 -5.31 -19.42
N THR A 14 21.44 -5.26 -19.83
CA THR A 14 22.50 -6.01 -19.15
C THR A 14 22.73 -5.44 -17.75
N THR A 15 23.34 -6.23 -16.87
CA THR A 15 23.74 -5.78 -15.53
C THR A 15 24.64 -4.53 -15.60
N GLU A 16 25.50 -4.44 -16.61
CA GLU A 16 26.42 -3.32 -16.83
C GLU A 16 25.69 -2.04 -17.23
N GLU A 17 24.70 -2.13 -18.12
CA GLU A 17 23.86 -0.98 -18.51
C GLU A 17 23.03 -0.44 -17.34
N MET A 18 22.54 -1.34 -16.48
CA MET A 18 21.82 -0.96 -15.28
C MET A 18 22.74 -0.29 -14.27
N GLU A 19 23.93 -0.85 -14.02
CA GLU A 19 24.92 -0.27 -13.11
C GLU A 19 25.36 1.12 -13.58
N ALA A 20 25.65 1.29 -14.88
CA ALA A 20 25.99 2.58 -15.46
C ALA A 20 24.86 3.60 -15.26
N TRP A 21 23.60 3.19 -15.41
CA TRP A 21 22.46 4.07 -15.21
C TRP A 21 22.25 4.45 -13.74
N PHE A 22 22.37 3.50 -12.80
CA PHE A 22 22.29 3.79 -11.37
C PHE A 22 23.31 4.84 -10.93
N ASN A 23 24.47 4.89 -11.59
CA ASN A 23 25.53 5.84 -11.28
C ASN A 23 25.39 7.18 -12.02
N ALA A 24 24.83 7.19 -13.24
CA ALA A 24 24.70 8.38 -14.06
C ALA A 24 23.44 9.21 -13.79
N ASP A 25 22.33 8.57 -13.41
CA ASP A 25 21.06 9.26 -13.17
C ASP A 25 21.11 10.04 -11.84
N PRO A 26 20.76 11.34 -11.82
CA PRO A 26 20.85 12.15 -10.60
C PRO A 26 19.97 11.63 -9.45
N VAL A 27 18.78 11.10 -9.75
CA VAL A 27 17.85 10.58 -8.72
C VAL A 27 18.38 9.27 -8.17
N LEU A 28 18.72 8.32 -9.05
CA LEU A 28 19.16 6.99 -8.62
C LEU A 28 20.52 7.04 -7.92
N SER A 29 21.46 7.84 -8.44
CA SER A 29 22.79 7.97 -7.85
C SER A 29 22.73 8.63 -6.48
N GLN A 30 21.85 9.62 -6.27
CA GLN A 30 21.66 10.22 -4.95
C GLN A 30 21.00 9.24 -3.98
N ALA A 31 19.93 8.56 -4.39
CA ALA A 31 19.27 7.56 -3.54
C ALA A 31 20.25 6.44 -3.12
N ARG A 32 21.13 6.00 -4.02
CA ARG A 32 22.18 5.03 -3.72
C ARG A 32 23.18 5.57 -2.68
N ARG A 33 23.64 6.82 -2.81
CA ARG A 33 24.50 7.48 -1.80
C ARG A 33 23.83 7.57 -0.44
N ASP A 34 22.51 7.72 -0.43
CA ASP A 34 21.69 7.79 0.78
C ASP A 34 21.37 6.41 1.37
N GLY A 35 21.90 5.32 0.79
CA GLY A 35 21.79 3.95 1.32
C GLY A 35 20.66 3.10 0.73
N VAL A 36 19.96 3.58 -0.29
CA VAL A 36 18.91 2.79 -0.96
C VAL A 36 19.56 1.71 -1.85
N ASP A 37 19.15 0.46 -1.65
CA ASP A 37 19.60 -0.67 -2.47
C ASP A 37 18.87 -0.69 -3.82
N MET A 38 19.50 -0.08 -4.83
CA MET A 38 18.98 0.00 -6.20
C MET A 38 18.77 -1.38 -6.84
N TRP A 39 19.63 -2.35 -6.54
CA TRP A 39 19.54 -3.69 -7.08
C TRP A 39 18.35 -4.44 -6.48
N ALA A 40 18.12 -4.29 -5.17
CA ALA A 40 16.94 -4.85 -4.52
C ALA A 40 15.64 -4.23 -5.07
N LEU A 41 15.59 -2.90 -5.23
CA LEU A 41 14.43 -2.23 -5.83
C LEU A 41 14.17 -2.69 -7.27
N TRP A 42 15.21 -2.71 -8.11
CA TRP A 42 15.10 -3.14 -9.50
C TRP A 42 14.68 -4.61 -9.62
N ALA A 43 15.26 -5.50 -8.80
CA ALA A 43 14.86 -6.90 -8.76
C ALA A 43 13.41 -7.08 -8.28
N ASN A 44 12.93 -6.24 -7.35
CA ASN A 44 11.56 -6.29 -6.88
C ASN A 44 10.55 -5.82 -7.94
N LEU A 45 10.91 -4.79 -8.72
CA LEU A 45 10.08 -4.28 -9.82
C LEU A 45 9.85 -5.28 -10.97
N ARG A 46 10.69 -6.31 -11.07
CA ARG A 46 10.52 -7.37 -12.08
C ARG A 46 9.57 -8.48 -11.65
N ARG A 47 9.13 -8.46 -10.39
CA ARG A 47 8.17 -9.43 -9.86
C ARG A 47 6.73 -8.98 -10.18
N PRO A 48 5.78 -9.92 -10.33
CA PRO A 48 4.36 -9.60 -10.30
C PRO A 48 3.97 -8.88 -9.00
N VAL A 49 2.93 -8.05 -9.06
CA VAL A 49 2.45 -7.27 -7.91
C VAL A 49 2.09 -8.18 -6.73
N GLU A 50 1.43 -9.30 -7.01
CA GLU A 50 1.02 -10.30 -6.03
C GLU A 50 2.22 -10.83 -5.26
N GLU A 51 3.35 -11.06 -5.94
CA GLU A 51 4.56 -11.54 -5.30
C GLU A 51 5.23 -10.45 -4.45
N ARG A 52 5.21 -9.19 -4.91
CA ARG A 52 5.73 -8.06 -4.12
C ARG A 52 4.98 -7.95 -2.79
N ILE A 53 3.66 -7.99 -2.83
CA ILE A 53 2.80 -7.92 -1.64
C ILE A 53 2.99 -9.17 -0.77
N ARG A 54 2.99 -10.37 -1.35
CA ARG A 54 3.14 -11.64 -0.61
C ARG A 54 4.44 -11.70 0.19
N ARG A 55 5.55 -11.16 -0.33
CA ARG A 55 6.83 -11.15 0.38
C ARG A 55 6.78 -10.31 1.66
N HIS A 56 6.06 -9.20 1.63
CA HIS A 56 5.78 -8.41 2.83
C HIS A 56 4.89 -9.18 3.81
N GLN A 57 3.83 -9.85 3.32
CA GLN A 57 2.97 -10.66 4.18
C GLN A 57 3.71 -11.84 4.83
N LEU A 58 4.61 -12.51 4.10
CA LEU A 58 5.41 -13.61 4.63
C LEU A 58 6.37 -13.13 5.73
N ALA A 59 7.00 -11.97 5.54
CA ALA A 59 7.85 -11.37 6.56
C ALA A 59 7.03 -11.00 7.82
N LEU A 60 5.83 -10.43 7.63
CA LEU A 60 4.91 -10.12 8.73
C LEU A 60 4.41 -11.36 9.47
N ASN A 61 4.03 -12.41 8.74
CA ASN A 61 3.56 -13.68 9.32
C ASN A 61 4.68 -14.39 10.08
N THR A 62 5.89 -14.39 9.53
CA THR A 62 7.08 -14.93 10.23
C THR A 62 7.34 -14.15 11.52
N TYR A 63 7.25 -12.82 11.48
CA TYR A 63 7.39 -11.98 12.67
C TYR A 63 6.30 -12.24 13.72
N LYS A 64 5.04 -12.40 13.29
CA LYS A 64 3.91 -12.76 14.16
C LYS A 64 4.15 -14.13 14.82
N MET A 65 4.60 -15.12 14.04
CA MET A 65 4.93 -16.47 14.52
C MET A 65 6.06 -16.44 15.56
N LEU A 66 7.14 -15.69 15.29
CA LEU A 66 8.25 -15.49 16.23
C LEU A 66 7.80 -14.78 17.53
N ARG A 67 6.71 -14.01 17.48
CA ARG A 67 6.06 -13.41 18.66
C ARG A 67 4.93 -14.26 19.25
N GLY A 68 4.76 -15.50 18.82
CA GLY A 68 3.75 -16.44 19.34
C GLY A 68 2.31 -16.14 18.93
N LYS A 69 2.07 -15.35 17.87
CA LYS A 69 0.73 -15.09 17.32
C LYS A 69 0.41 -16.09 16.19
N GLN A 70 -0.83 -16.58 16.15
CA GLN A 70 -1.27 -17.61 15.19
C GLN A 70 -1.23 -17.14 13.72
N SER A 71 -1.15 -18.12 12.82
CA SER A 71 -1.21 -17.94 11.36
C SER A 71 -2.62 -17.62 10.88
N GLU A 72 -2.75 -16.70 9.91
CA GLU A 72 -4.03 -16.25 9.34
C GLU A 72 -4.69 -17.29 8.43
N SER A 73 -6.01 -17.49 8.57
CA SER A 73 -6.90 -18.03 7.54
C SER A 73 -7.37 -16.92 6.58
N ASP A 74 -7.87 -17.28 5.40
CA ASP A 74 -8.41 -16.29 4.42
C ASP A 74 -9.56 -15.45 5.00
N SER A 75 -10.33 -16.01 5.95
CA SER A 75 -11.35 -15.29 6.70
C SER A 75 -10.80 -14.15 7.55
N ASN A 76 -9.49 -14.06 7.77
CA ASN A 76 -8.86 -12.97 8.52
C ASN A 76 -8.18 -11.94 7.60
N ASN A 77 -8.40 -12.00 6.29
CA ASN A 77 -7.87 -11.02 5.36
C ASN A 77 -8.73 -9.74 5.37
N LEU A 78 -8.22 -8.69 6.02
CA LEU A 78 -8.90 -7.39 6.13
C LEU A 78 -9.21 -6.75 4.76
N MET A 79 -8.26 -6.74 3.81
CA MET A 79 -8.49 -6.16 2.47
C MET A 79 -9.64 -6.87 1.75
N LEU A 80 -9.64 -8.20 1.79
CA LEU A 80 -10.69 -9.02 1.17
C LEU A 80 -12.06 -8.74 1.80
N ARG A 81 -12.14 -8.64 3.14
CA ARG A 81 -13.38 -8.30 3.85
C ARG A 81 -13.93 -6.95 3.43
N LEU A 82 -13.07 -5.92 3.36
CA LEU A 82 -13.48 -4.58 2.95
C LEU A 82 -13.98 -4.58 1.49
N SER A 83 -13.32 -5.33 0.60
CA SER A 83 -13.74 -5.47 -0.81
C SER A 83 -15.10 -6.20 -0.92
N ILE A 84 -15.28 -7.34 -0.23
CA ILE A 84 -16.54 -8.10 -0.23
C ILE A 84 -17.70 -7.28 0.33
N ALA A 85 -17.46 -6.51 1.40
CA ALA A 85 -18.44 -5.59 1.99
C ALA A 85 -18.68 -4.31 1.15
N ARG A 86 -17.97 -4.19 0.02
CA ARG A 86 -18.05 -3.06 -0.93
C ARG A 86 -17.79 -1.71 -0.28
N ILE A 87 -16.87 -1.65 0.67
CA ILE A 87 -16.48 -0.40 1.32
C ILE A 87 -15.85 0.51 0.26
N ASP A 88 -16.23 1.78 0.28
CA ASP A 88 -15.62 2.80 -0.58
C ASP A 88 -14.28 3.23 0.04
N PHE A 89 -13.18 2.68 -0.48
CA PHE A 89 -11.83 2.98 -0.01
C PHE A 89 -10.77 2.95 -1.14
N VAL A 90 -9.63 3.58 -0.85
CA VAL A 90 -8.40 3.54 -1.64
C VAL A 90 -7.26 3.10 -0.73
N ILE A 91 -6.45 2.13 -1.19
CA ILE A 91 -5.24 1.68 -0.51
C ILE A 91 -4.19 2.78 -0.60
N ILE A 92 -3.64 3.18 0.56
CA ILE A 92 -2.60 4.21 0.68
C ILE A 92 -1.39 3.67 1.45
N GLY A 93 -0.48 4.57 1.83
CA GLY A 93 0.58 4.26 2.78
C GLY A 93 1.56 3.20 2.29
N ASP A 94 2.04 2.37 3.22
CA ASP A 94 3.09 1.37 2.94
C ASP A 94 2.59 0.24 2.02
N TYR A 95 1.29 -0.09 2.03
CA TYR A 95 0.69 -1.05 1.11
C TYR A 95 0.71 -0.55 -0.34
N ALA A 96 0.35 0.73 -0.56
CA ALA A 96 0.47 1.34 -1.87
C ALA A 96 1.94 1.43 -2.34
N ALA A 97 2.87 1.72 -1.43
CA ALA A 97 4.30 1.72 -1.74
C ALA A 97 4.78 0.33 -2.19
N ALA A 98 4.40 -0.72 -1.46
CA ALA A 98 4.73 -2.11 -1.79
C ALA A 98 4.17 -2.54 -3.14
N PHE A 99 2.94 -2.13 -3.48
CA PHE A 99 2.35 -2.34 -4.80
C PHE A 99 3.26 -1.80 -5.92
N TYR A 100 3.82 -0.60 -5.74
CA TYR A 100 4.73 0.01 -6.71
C TYR A 100 6.13 -0.61 -6.75
N GLY A 101 6.50 -1.46 -5.79
CA GLY A 101 7.81 -2.12 -5.74
C GLY A 101 8.68 -1.70 -4.56
N ASP A 102 8.17 -0.90 -3.63
CA ASP A 102 8.89 -0.59 -2.41
C ASP A 102 9.06 -1.85 -1.54
N ASN A 103 10.20 -1.94 -0.86
CA ASN A 103 10.61 -3.06 -0.03
C ASN A 103 10.84 -2.67 1.43
N LEU A 104 10.50 -1.44 1.82
CA LEU A 104 10.46 -1.05 3.23
C LEU A 104 9.42 -1.86 3.99
N SER A 105 9.70 -2.13 5.27
CA SER A 105 8.80 -2.89 6.13
C SER A 105 7.42 -2.22 6.21
N MET A 106 6.36 -3.01 6.36
CA MET A 106 4.98 -2.53 6.49
C MET A 106 4.52 -2.66 7.95
N LYS A 107 3.67 -1.75 8.43
CA LYS A 107 3.17 -1.79 9.82
C LYS A 107 1.75 -2.35 9.95
N GLY A 108 0.88 -2.02 9.00
CA GLY A 108 -0.53 -2.34 9.01
C GLY A 108 -1.18 -1.89 7.71
N ILE A 109 -2.47 -2.18 7.56
CA ILE A 109 -3.26 -1.72 6.42
C ILE A 109 -3.65 -0.28 6.66
N GLU A 110 -3.41 0.58 5.66
CA GLU A 110 -3.79 1.99 5.69
C GLU A 110 -4.65 2.28 4.44
N ILE A 111 -5.82 2.88 4.66
CA ILE A 111 -6.77 3.22 3.59
C ILE A 111 -7.26 4.66 3.75
N CYS A 112 -7.47 5.33 2.62
CA CYS A 112 -8.37 6.48 2.57
C CYS A 112 -9.78 5.96 2.34
N CYS A 113 -10.72 6.32 3.20
CA CYS A 113 -12.08 5.78 3.20
C CYS A 113 -13.09 6.91 3.05
N ASP A 114 -14.24 6.67 2.43
CA ASP A 114 -15.38 7.57 2.55
C ASP A 114 -15.96 7.49 3.97
N PHE A 115 -16.03 8.61 4.67
CA PHE A 115 -16.56 8.69 6.04
C PHE A 115 -18.08 8.97 6.06
N ALA A 116 -18.78 8.84 4.92
CA ALA A 116 -20.23 8.74 4.90
C ALA A 116 -20.72 7.68 5.91
N THR A 117 -21.80 8.00 6.60
CA THR A 117 -22.32 7.20 7.73
C THR A 117 -22.58 5.75 7.31
N GLU A 118 -23.18 5.55 6.16
CA GLU A 118 -23.50 4.23 5.60
C GLU A 118 -22.22 3.42 5.30
N ASN A 119 -21.15 4.06 4.82
CA ASN A 119 -19.89 3.38 4.55
C ASN A 119 -19.19 2.96 5.84
N LEU A 120 -19.18 3.82 6.86
CA LEU A 120 -18.58 3.49 8.16
C LEU A 120 -19.34 2.40 8.92
N LEU A 121 -20.68 2.40 8.85
CA LEU A 121 -21.49 1.33 9.45
C LEU A 121 -21.24 -0.01 8.74
N ARG A 122 -21.12 -0.01 7.40
CA ARG A 122 -20.71 -1.21 6.64
C ARG A 122 -19.32 -1.68 7.04
N LEU A 123 -18.36 -0.76 7.20
CA LEU A 123 -16.99 -1.06 7.62
C LEU A 123 -17.00 -1.74 9.01
N GLN A 124 -17.72 -1.16 9.97
CA GLN A 124 -17.87 -1.75 11.30
C GLN A 124 -18.43 -3.17 11.22
N SER A 125 -19.51 -3.39 10.48
CA SER A 125 -20.11 -4.72 10.32
C SER A 125 -19.14 -5.72 9.69
N ALA A 126 -18.34 -5.31 8.70
CA ALA A 126 -17.41 -6.18 7.98
C ALA A 126 -16.25 -6.71 8.84
N ILE A 127 -15.91 -6.00 9.92
CA ILE A 127 -14.80 -6.34 10.81
C ILE A 127 -15.24 -6.66 12.24
N ALA A 128 -16.55 -6.71 12.53
CA ALA A 128 -17.08 -6.80 13.89
C ALA A 128 -16.60 -8.05 14.65
N ASP A 129 -16.49 -9.18 13.95
CA ASP A 129 -16.00 -10.45 14.48
C ASP A 129 -14.49 -10.50 14.71
N LEU A 130 -13.74 -9.48 14.23
CA LEU A 130 -12.30 -9.32 14.46
C LEU A 130 -11.99 -8.48 15.71
N ASN A 131 -12.97 -8.28 16.59
CA ASN A 131 -12.87 -7.54 17.86
C ASN A 131 -12.14 -6.18 17.72
N PRO A 132 -12.59 -5.28 16.81
CA PRO A 132 -11.91 -4.03 16.52
C PRO A 132 -11.91 -3.10 17.74
N VAL A 133 -10.74 -2.53 18.06
CA VAL A 133 -10.56 -1.57 19.16
C VAL A 133 -9.82 -0.31 18.71
N HIS A 134 -10.17 0.83 19.29
CA HIS A 134 -9.49 2.11 19.05
C HIS A 134 -8.08 2.11 19.64
N ARG A 135 -7.08 1.87 18.78
CA ARG A 135 -5.66 1.69 19.13
C ARG A 135 -5.05 2.90 19.85
N MET A 136 -5.49 4.11 19.51
CA MET A 136 -4.92 5.37 20.04
C MET A 136 -5.58 5.86 21.34
N THR A 137 -6.48 5.08 21.94
CA THR A 137 -7.17 5.45 23.18
C THR A 137 -6.62 4.66 24.36
N ILE A 138 -6.50 5.29 25.54
CA ILE A 138 -5.98 4.66 26.77
C ILE A 138 -6.72 3.36 27.08
N HIS A 139 -8.04 3.36 26.93
CA HIS A 139 -8.90 2.22 27.28
C HIS A 139 -9.10 1.22 26.14
N ARG A 140 -8.56 1.49 24.94
CA ARG A 140 -8.73 0.64 23.75
C ARG A 140 -10.16 0.12 23.59
N ARG A 141 -11.12 1.05 23.62
CA ARG A 141 -12.55 0.71 23.57
C ARG A 141 -12.88 0.03 22.24
N ARG A 142 -13.86 -0.87 22.26
CA ARG A 142 -14.41 -1.47 21.05
C ARG A 142 -14.95 -0.40 20.11
N LEU A 143 -14.86 -0.67 18.81
CA LEU A 143 -15.50 0.16 17.80
C LEU A 143 -17.02 0.01 17.92
N GLU A 144 -17.69 1.12 18.27
CA GLU A 144 -19.15 1.19 18.42
C GLU A 144 -19.67 2.47 17.76
N LEU A 145 -19.80 2.41 16.44
CA LEU A 145 -20.38 3.44 15.59
C LEU A 145 -21.90 3.31 15.56
N THR A 146 -22.55 4.45 15.76
CA THR A 146 -23.97 4.69 15.48
C THR A 146 -24.07 5.70 14.34
N GLY A 147 -25.27 5.91 13.79
CA GLY A 147 -25.48 6.93 12.77
C GLY A 147 -25.09 8.36 13.22
N GLU A 148 -25.14 8.62 14.53
CA GLU A 148 -24.72 9.90 15.11
C GLU A 148 -23.21 9.95 15.34
N THR A 149 -22.63 8.92 15.95
CA THR A 149 -21.19 8.94 16.29
C THR A 149 -20.30 8.82 15.05
N ALA A 150 -20.77 8.15 13.99
CA ALA A 150 -20.04 8.03 12.72
C ALA A 150 -19.67 9.40 12.12
N LYS A 151 -20.55 10.40 12.21
CA LYS A 151 -20.35 11.74 11.66
C LYS A 151 -19.22 12.52 12.34
N GLY A 152 -18.85 12.14 13.55
CA GLY A 152 -17.81 12.83 14.35
C GLY A 152 -16.39 12.37 14.04
N PHE A 153 -16.20 11.32 13.24
CA PHE A 153 -14.87 10.79 12.93
C PHE A 153 -14.30 11.37 11.64
N SER A 154 -13.01 11.64 11.64
CA SER A 154 -12.20 11.87 10.43
C SER A 154 -11.13 10.81 10.23
N ASN A 155 -10.81 10.04 11.27
CA ASN A 155 -9.83 8.95 11.25
C ASN A 155 -10.27 7.83 12.21
N LEU A 156 -10.02 6.58 11.83
CA LEU A 156 -10.18 5.39 12.68
C LEU A 156 -8.85 4.61 12.69
N TYR A 157 -8.18 4.59 13.83
CA TYR A 157 -6.96 3.80 14.03
C TYR A 157 -7.32 2.56 14.84
N LEU A 158 -7.39 1.41 14.18
CA LEU A 158 -7.94 0.17 14.75
C LEU A 158 -6.86 -0.90 14.88
N ASP A 159 -6.87 -1.58 16.02
CA ASP A 159 -6.30 -2.92 16.13
C ASP A 159 -7.46 -3.93 16.04
N THR A 160 -7.25 -4.98 15.26
CA THR A 160 -8.17 -6.12 15.11
C THR A 160 -7.40 -7.42 15.33
N ASP A 161 -8.11 -8.54 15.47
CA ASP A 161 -7.49 -9.87 15.56
C ASP A 161 -6.72 -10.24 14.28
N ALA A 162 -7.08 -9.64 13.13
CA ALA A 162 -6.37 -9.77 11.86
C ALA A 162 -5.19 -8.80 11.70
N GLY A 163 -5.02 -7.84 12.61
CA GLY A 163 -3.96 -6.83 12.55
C GLY A 163 -4.47 -5.39 12.51
N GLN A 164 -3.58 -4.47 12.17
CA GLN A 164 -3.84 -3.03 12.17
C GLN A 164 -4.59 -2.59 10.92
N LEU A 165 -5.65 -1.81 11.13
CA LEU A 165 -6.41 -1.12 10.09
C LEU A 165 -6.53 0.36 10.45
N ASP A 166 -5.87 1.21 9.67
CA ASP A 166 -5.94 2.65 9.80
C ASP A 166 -6.77 3.21 8.63
N CYS A 167 -7.87 3.91 8.94
CA CYS A 167 -8.76 4.54 7.96
C CYS A 167 -8.70 6.05 8.15
N ILE A 168 -8.48 6.81 7.08
CA ILE A 168 -8.47 8.28 7.11
C ILE A 168 -9.40 8.87 6.05
N SER A 169 -10.04 9.98 6.35
CA SER A 169 -10.95 10.69 5.41
C SER A 169 -10.21 11.60 4.42
N GLU A 170 -8.98 11.99 4.75
CA GLU A 170 -8.16 12.92 3.96
C GLU A 170 -6.70 12.47 3.96
N VAL A 171 -6.08 12.50 2.78
CA VAL A 171 -4.66 12.23 2.58
C VAL A 171 -3.94 13.57 2.43
N LYS A 172 -3.13 13.94 3.42
CA LYS A 172 -2.31 15.17 3.34
C LYS A 172 -1.44 15.16 2.08
N GLY A 173 -1.43 16.27 1.35
CA GLY A 173 -0.74 16.42 0.06
C GLY A 173 -1.54 15.96 -1.16
N VAL A 174 -2.74 15.40 -0.96
CA VAL A 174 -3.63 14.91 -2.02
C VAL A 174 -5.03 15.54 -1.89
N GLY A 175 -5.69 15.34 -0.75
CA GLY A 175 -7.03 15.88 -0.49
C GLY A 175 -7.97 14.86 0.15
N ASP A 176 -9.27 15.15 0.06
CA ASP A 176 -10.34 14.29 0.55
C ASP A 176 -10.48 12.97 -0.23
N PHE A 177 -11.40 12.12 0.21
CA PHE A 177 -11.65 10.82 -0.42
C PHE A 177 -11.92 10.91 -1.93
N GLU A 178 -12.73 11.87 -2.38
CA GLU A 178 -13.05 12.02 -3.80
C GLU A 178 -11.81 12.39 -4.62
N ARG A 179 -10.97 13.30 -4.10
CA ARG A 179 -9.71 13.64 -4.76
C ARG A 179 -8.73 12.48 -4.78
N VAL A 180 -8.64 11.74 -3.68
CA VAL A 180 -7.82 10.52 -3.57
C VAL A 180 -8.30 9.45 -4.56
N LYS A 181 -9.60 9.25 -4.69
CA LYS A 181 -10.21 8.30 -5.63
C LYS A 181 -9.91 8.68 -7.08
N GLN A 182 -9.93 9.97 -7.43
CA GLN A 182 -9.54 10.46 -8.75
C GLN A 182 -8.06 10.24 -9.06
N GLN A 183 -7.19 10.27 -8.04
CA GLN A 183 -5.74 10.02 -8.15
C GLN A 183 -5.39 8.59 -7.72
N SER A 184 -6.23 7.63 -8.11
CA SER A 184 -6.03 6.21 -7.84
C SER A 184 -6.28 5.37 -9.08
N SER A 185 -5.53 4.27 -9.16
CA SER A 185 -5.67 3.28 -10.22
C SER A 185 -6.43 2.06 -9.71
N VAL A 186 -7.31 1.52 -10.57
CA VAL A 186 -8.00 0.25 -10.31
C VAL A 186 -7.07 -0.90 -10.63
N VAL A 187 -7.00 -1.87 -9.71
CA VAL A 187 -6.13 -3.04 -9.81
C VAL A 187 -6.93 -4.30 -9.45
N HIS A 188 -6.58 -5.42 -10.09
CA HIS A 188 -7.21 -6.71 -9.82
C HIS A 188 -6.20 -7.60 -9.12
N ILE A 189 -6.51 -8.02 -7.88
CA ILE A 189 -5.65 -8.89 -7.08
C ILE A 189 -6.49 -10.08 -6.65
N GLN A 190 -6.08 -11.29 -7.02
CA GLN A 190 -6.78 -12.54 -6.68
C GLN A 190 -8.28 -12.54 -7.07
N GLY A 191 -8.63 -11.87 -8.17
CA GLY A 191 -10.02 -11.76 -8.64
C GLY A 191 -10.86 -10.67 -7.94
N HIS A 192 -10.27 -9.90 -7.04
CA HIS A 192 -10.92 -8.77 -6.37
C HIS A 192 -10.41 -7.44 -6.90
N GLU A 193 -11.33 -6.49 -7.08
CA GLU A 193 -11.02 -5.13 -7.48
C GLU A 193 -10.62 -4.29 -6.26
N PHE A 194 -9.51 -3.58 -6.38
CA PHE A 194 -9.04 -2.60 -5.40
C PHE A 194 -8.66 -1.30 -6.10
N ARG A 195 -8.69 -0.19 -5.35
CA ARG A 195 -8.06 1.07 -5.76
C ARG A 195 -6.78 1.27 -4.98
N VAL A 196 -5.73 1.69 -5.67
CA VAL A 196 -4.44 2.04 -5.06
C VAL A 196 -4.10 3.46 -5.44
N LEU A 197 -3.73 4.29 -4.46
CA LEU A 197 -3.31 5.68 -4.68
C LEU A 197 -2.13 5.72 -5.65
N ASP A 198 -2.20 6.61 -6.64
CA ASP A 198 -1.19 6.71 -7.69
C ASP A 198 0.18 7.05 -7.13
N LEU A 199 1.25 6.57 -7.80
CA LEU A 199 2.63 6.71 -7.33
C LEU A 199 3.03 8.18 -7.08
N ASP A 200 2.66 9.10 -7.97
CA ASP A 200 2.98 10.53 -7.79
C ASP A 200 2.20 11.16 -6.64
N ALA A 201 0.93 10.78 -6.45
CA ALA A 201 0.12 11.23 -5.32
C ALA A 201 0.65 10.67 -3.99
N LEU A 202 1.12 9.42 -3.98
CA LEU A 202 1.80 8.80 -2.84
C LEU A 202 3.10 9.52 -2.49
N ILE A 203 3.94 9.85 -3.48
CA ILE A 203 5.17 10.65 -3.28
C ILE A 203 4.82 12.02 -2.71
N ALA A 204 3.83 12.71 -3.29
CA ALA A 204 3.38 14.01 -2.81
C ALA A 204 2.95 13.93 -1.34
N SER A 205 2.13 12.93 -0.99
CA SER A 205 1.68 12.73 0.38
C SER A 205 2.83 12.51 1.35
N LYS A 206 3.77 11.61 1.02
CA LYS A 206 4.94 11.33 1.88
C LYS A 206 5.83 12.56 2.07
N LYS A 207 6.04 13.36 1.02
CA LYS A 207 6.76 14.65 1.12
C LYS A 207 6.05 15.64 2.04
N THR A 208 4.72 15.75 1.93
CA THR A 208 3.94 16.64 2.81
C THR A 208 3.97 16.19 4.27
N MET A 209 3.98 14.87 4.52
CA MET A 209 4.03 14.33 5.88
C MET A 209 5.37 14.56 6.56
N GLY A 210 6.49 14.45 5.83
CA GLY A 210 7.83 14.88 6.28
C GLY A 210 8.35 14.20 7.55
N ARG A 211 7.83 13.04 7.94
CA ARG A 211 8.34 12.29 9.10
C ARG A 211 9.66 11.60 8.72
N PRO A 212 10.52 11.24 9.69
CA PRO A 212 11.80 10.58 9.39
C PRO A 212 11.68 9.34 8.48
N ARG A 213 10.65 8.50 8.68
CA ARG A 213 10.38 7.33 7.83
C ARG A 213 9.84 7.70 6.44
N ASP A 214 9.12 8.82 6.33
CA ASP A 214 8.57 9.25 5.04
C ASP A 214 9.69 9.78 4.14
N HIS A 215 10.77 10.36 4.68
CA HIS A 215 11.95 10.75 3.89
C HIS A 215 12.60 9.55 3.19
N GLU A 216 12.77 8.43 3.90
CA GLU A 216 13.29 7.19 3.30
C GLU A 216 12.33 6.64 2.24
N ALA A 217 11.03 6.61 2.54
CA ALA A 217 10.02 6.19 1.58
C ALA A 217 10.01 7.06 0.31
N VAL A 218 10.20 8.38 0.43
CA VAL A 218 10.28 9.28 -0.74
C VAL A 218 11.46 8.90 -1.64
N LYS A 219 12.65 8.66 -1.08
CA LYS A 219 13.84 8.25 -1.86
C LYS A 219 13.57 6.96 -2.64
N HIS A 220 12.93 5.98 -1.99
CA HIS A 220 12.55 4.71 -2.62
C HIS A 220 11.52 4.92 -3.74
N LEU A 221 10.44 5.65 -3.46
CA LEU A 221 9.35 5.86 -4.41
C LEU A 221 9.79 6.70 -5.63
N GLU A 222 10.65 7.71 -5.44
CA GLU A 222 11.23 8.47 -6.54
C GLU A 222 12.17 7.61 -7.39
N SER A 223 12.97 6.74 -6.75
CA SER A 223 13.78 5.75 -7.47
C SER A 223 12.91 4.80 -8.27
N ILE A 224 11.84 4.27 -7.67
CA ILE A 224 10.86 3.40 -8.34
C ILE A 224 10.23 4.10 -9.54
N ARG A 225 9.80 5.37 -9.38
CA ARG A 225 9.27 6.18 -10.47
C ARG A 225 10.26 6.28 -11.61
N GLN A 226 11.53 6.57 -11.30
CA GLN A 226 12.59 6.68 -12.29
C GLN A 226 12.89 5.33 -12.96
N LEU A 227 12.93 4.23 -12.22
CA LEU A 227 13.11 2.87 -12.76
C LEU A 227 11.98 2.46 -13.72
N LYS A 228 10.75 2.89 -13.43
CA LYS A 228 9.58 2.63 -14.29
C LYS A 228 9.63 3.38 -15.62
N THR A 229 10.24 4.57 -15.70
CA THR A 229 10.34 5.33 -16.98
C THR A 229 11.11 4.55 -18.06
N LYS A 230 12.21 3.87 -17.70
CA LYS A 230 12.97 3.02 -18.63
C LYS A 230 12.33 1.65 -18.88
N THR A 231 11.49 1.16 -17.97
CA THR A 231 10.82 -0.15 -18.14
C THR A 231 9.63 -0.02 -19.11
N ASN A 232 8.95 1.13 -19.12
CA ASN A 232 7.85 1.45 -20.04
C ASN A 232 8.32 2.15 -21.34
N GLY A 233 9.62 2.39 -21.51
CA GLY A 233 10.22 3.05 -22.68
C GLY A 233 10.29 2.17 -23.94
N GLY A 234 9.27 1.34 -24.16
CA GLY A 234 9.04 0.54 -25.36
C GLY A 234 7.79 0.98 -26.11
N THR A 235 7.41 2.26 -26.06
CA THR A 235 6.47 2.91 -26.99
C THR A 235 6.62 4.42 -26.85
N ALA A 236 7.37 5.02 -27.78
CA ALA A 236 7.17 6.37 -28.28
C ALA A 236 7.47 6.33 -29.78
#